data_AF-A0A829D2H7-F1
#
_entry.id   AF-A0A829D2H7-F1
#
_cell.length_a   1.000
_cell.length_b   1.000
_cell.length_c   1.000
_cell.angle_alpha   90.00
_cell.angle_beta   90.00
_cell.angle_gamma   90.00
#
_symmetry.space_group_name_H-M   'P 1'
#
loop_
_entity.id
_entity.type
_entity.pdbx_description
1 polymer ?
#
loop_
_entity_poly.entity_id
_entity_poly.type
_entity_poly.pdbx_seq_one_letter_code
_entity_poly.pdbx_strand_id
1 'polypeptide(L)'
;LFIILVFTSATLSLSSDGLPNFSIQEKEARTQFTRGFSYFNNSQYSSARENFLKALSIKNDFTLARLLLSNSYYLSGDWPESMSELEQIEDTIGLNQIQKARLDALRINLAGGSQDLTVRYYSAILGDELRRFRFRNPSDVAVDDDGFLYVLSFDTANIVKI
;
A
#
# COMPACT_ATOMS: atom_id res chain seq x y z
N LEU A 1 0.78 -83.18 -3.70
CA LEU A 1 1.01 -82.04 -4.62
C LEU A 1 0.68 -80.78 -3.84
N PHE A 2 1.67 -80.02 -3.37
CA PHE A 2 1.47 -78.83 -2.52
C PHE A 2 1.86 -77.59 -3.34
N ILE A 3 0.94 -76.65 -3.54
CA ILE A 3 1.20 -75.39 -4.25
C ILE A 3 1.50 -74.33 -3.19
N ILE A 4 2.73 -73.83 -3.18
CA ILE A 4 3.16 -72.70 -2.33
C ILE A 4 2.97 -71.42 -3.15
N LEU A 5 2.13 -70.53 -2.66
CA LEU A 5 1.85 -69.23 -3.27
C LEU A 5 2.74 -68.18 -2.62
N VAL A 6 3.78 -67.73 -3.34
CA VAL A 6 4.70 -66.71 -2.87
C VAL A 6 4.14 -65.33 -3.24
N PHE A 7 3.74 -64.55 -2.24
CA PHE A 7 3.41 -63.14 -2.41
C PHE A 7 4.70 -62.32 -2.34
N THR A 8 5.17 -61.83 -3.47
CA THR A 8 6.22 -60.81 -3.53
C THR A 8 5.58 -59.44 -3.34
N SER A 9 5.78 -58.82 -2.17
CA SER A 9 5.45 -57.42 -1.96
C SER A 9 6.47 -56.56 -2.69
N ALA A 10 6.10 -56.07 -3.87
CA ALA A 10 6.83 -55.01 -4.54
C ALA A 10 6.69 -53.71 -3.72
N THR A 11 7.74 -53.32 -3.01
CA THR A 11 7.81 -51.99 -2.39
C THR A 11 7.96 -50.96 -3.49
N LEU A 12 6.85 -50.32 -3.88
CA LEU A 12 6.87 -49.11 -4.68
C LEU A 12 7.57 -48.01 -3.86
N SER A 13 8.83 -47.73 -4.15
CA SER A 13 9.49 -46.52 -3.70
C SER A 13 8.85 -45.33 -4.43
N LEU A 14 7.92 -44.65 -3.77
CA LEU A 14 7.33 -43.42 -4.28
C LEU A 14 8.38 -42.30 -4.17
N SER A 15 9.16 -42.10 -5.23
CA SER A 15 10.00 -40.92 -5.39
C SER A 15 9.11 -39.67 -5.38
N SER A 16 9.35 -38.75 -4.45
CA SER A 16 8.53 -37.54 -4.23
C SER A 16 8.70 -36.46 -5.30
N ASP A 17 9.09 -36.83 -6.51
CA ASP A 17 9.10 -35.92 -7.67
C ASP A 17 7.66 -35.74 -8.15
N GLY A 18 6.90 -34.82 -7.55
CA GLY A 18 5.49 -34.74 -7.92
C GLY A 18 4.59 -33.65 -7.36
N LEU A 19 5.12 -32.60 -6.71
CA LEU A 19 4.33 -31.38 -6.50
C LEU A 19 5.11 -30.20 -7.06
N PRO A 20 4.52 -29.38 -7.95
CA PRO A 20 5.22 -28.21 -8.44
C PRO A 20 5.54 -27.29 -7.25
N ASN A 21 6.76 -26.76 -7.22
CA ASN A 21 7.32 -25.95 -6.11
C ASN A 21 6.49 -24.71 -5.73
N PHE A 22 5.41 -24.39 -6.46
CA PHE A 22 4.52 -23.26 -6.21
C PHE A 22 4.00 -23.21 -4.76
N SER A 23 3.57 -24.34 -4.19
CA SER A 23 3.00 -24.35 -2.83
C SER A 23 4.07 -24.13 -1.74
N ILE A 24 5.28 -24.67 -1.94
CA ILE A 24 6.39 -24.51 -1.00
C ILE A 24 6.92 -23.07 -1.05
N GLN A 25 7.13 -22.53 -2.25
CA GLN A 25 7.56 -21.14 -2.44
C GLN A 25 6.50 -20.15 -1.93
N GLU A 26 5.21 -20.39 -2.20
CA GLU A 26 4.14 -19.54 -1.68
C GLU A 26 4.08 -19.57 -0.14
N LYS A 27 4.25 -20.75 0.47
CA LYS A 27 4.33 -20.88 1.93
C LYS A 27 5.54 -20.15 2.50
N GLU A 28 6.68 -20.21 1.83
CA GLU A 28 7.88 -19.49 2.26
C GLU A 28 7.68 -17.98 2.18
N ALA A 29 7.12 -17.46 1.08
CA ALA A 29 6.78 -16.04 0.95
C ALA A 29 5.85 -15.57 2.08
N ARG A 30 4.82 -16.36 2.43
CA ARG A 30 3.92 -16.07 3.56
C ARG A 30 4.62 -16.12 4.92
N THR A 31 5.62 -16.98 5.06
CA THR A 31 6.41 -17.10 6.29
C THR A 31 7.27 -15.85 6.50
N GLN A 32 7.97 -15.41 5.46
CA GLN A 32 8.73 -14.16 5.48
C GLN A 32 7.80 -12.96 5.71
N PHE A 33 6.65 -12.91 5.02
CA PHE A 33 5.64 -11.88 5.25
C PHE A 33 5.17 -11.81 6.71
N THR A 34 4.84 -12.95 7.32
CA THR A 34 4.37 -13.01 8.72
C THR A 34 5.42 -12.50 9.69
N ARG A 35 6.70 -12.83 9.46
CA ARG A 35 7.81 -12.29 10.24
C ARG A 35 7.95 -10.78 10.08
N GLY A 36 7.92 -10.30 8.84
CA GLY A 36 7.96 -8.87 8.53
C GLY A 36 6.82 -8.11 9.19
N PHE A 37 5.61 -8.66 9.16
CA PHE A 37 4.43 -8.08 9.82
C PHE A 37 4.57 -8.02 11.34
N SER A 38 5.15 -9.06 11.96
CA SER A 38 5.46 -9.05 13.39
C SER A 38 6.46 -7.95 13.74
N TYR A 39 7.54 -7.81 12.96
CA TYR A 39 8.51 -6.73 13.13
C TYR A 39 7.88 -5.35 12.93
N PHE A 40 7.01 -5.19 11.94
CA PHE A 40 6.30 -3.96 11.66
C PHE A 40 5.42 -3.52 12.83
N ASN A 41 4.64 -4.43 13.42
CA ASN A 41 3.79 -4.14 14.59
C ASN A 41 4.61 -3.77 15.84
N ASN A 42 5.88 -4.19 15.90
CA ASN A 42 6.82 -3.82 16.95
C ASN A 42 7.62 -2.55 16.60
N SER A 43 7.25 -1.81 15.55
CA SER A 43 7.96 -0.63 15.03
C SER A 43 9.41 -0.90 14.62
N GLN A 44 9.78 -2.15 14.39
CA GLN A 44 11.11 -2.58 13.96
C GLN A 44 11.20 -2.54 12.43
N TYR A 45 11.09 -1.35 11.86
CA TYR A 45 10.90 -1.16 10.41
C TYR A 45 12.04 -1.70 9.56
N SER A 46 13.31 -1.60 10.00
CA SER A 46 14.43 -2.20 9.26
C SER A 46 14.32 -3.72 9.13
N SER A 47 13.99 -4.43 10.20
CA SER A 47 13.76 -5.87 10.18
C SER A 47 12.50 -6.24 9.38
N ALA A 48 11.46 -5.40 9.46
CA ALA A 48 10.25 -5.58 8.67
C ALA A 48 10.55 -5.54 7.17
N ARG A 49 11.29 -4.51 6.71
CA ARG A 49 11.73 -4.34 5.31
C ARG A 49 12.47 -5.55 4.79
N GLU A 50 13.45 -6.06 5.54
CA GLU A 50 14.23 -7.23 5.13
C GLU A 50 13.32 -8.44 4.85
N ASN A 51 12.35 -8.68 5.73
CA ASN A 51 11.42 -9.80 5.58
C ASN A 51 10.40 -9.58 4.46
N PHE A 52 9.91 -8.35 4.25
CA PHE A 52 9.03 -8.05 3.11
C PHE A 52 9.76 -8.16 1.78
N LEU A 53 11.01 -7.72 1.69
CA LEU A 53 11.86 -7.90 0.50
C LEU A 53 12.08 -9.39 0.18
N LYS A 54 12.33 -10.23 1.20
CA LYS A 54 12.40 -11.69 1.02
C LYS A 54 11.08 -12.29 0.54
N ALA A 55 9.95 -11.81 1.06
CA ALA A 55 8.64 -12.26 0.58
C ALA A 55 8.42 -11.90 -0.89
N LEU A 56 8.79 -10.67 -1.29
CA LEU A 56 8.67 -10.17 -2.66
C LEU A 56 9.66 -10.83 -3.62
N SER A 57 10.85 -11.23 -3.18
CA SER A 57 11.80 -11.97 -4.01
C SER A 57 11.32 -13.38 -4.37
N ILE A 58 10.43 -13.95 -3.56
CA ILE A 58 9.79 -15.25 -3.82
C ILE A 58 8.48 -15.06 -4.59
N LYS A 59 7.68 -14.06 -4.20
CA LYS A 59 6.38 -13.73 -4.79
C LYS A 59 6.31 -12.24 -5.11
N ASN A 60 6.69 -11.88 -6.34
CA ASN A 60 6.81 -10.47 -6.76
C ASN A 60 5.45 -9.73 -6.83
N ASP A 61 4.36 -10.47 -7.08
CA ASP A 61 2.98 -9.98 -7.12
C ASP A 61 2.31 -9.93 -5.73
N PHE A 62 3.08 -10.07 -4.64
CA PHE A 62 2.56 -9.99 -3.27
C PHE A 62 2.30 -8.53 -2.85
N THR A 63 1.25 -7.94 -3.42
CA THR A 63 0.85 -6.54 -3.22
C THR A 63 0.85 -6.10 -1.75
N LEU A 64 0.30 -6.90 -0.84
CA LEU A 64 0.24 -6.55 0.57
C LEU A 64 1.65 -6.44 1.21
N ALA A 65 2.58 -7.31 0.81
CA ALA A 65 3.97 -7.22 1.24
C ALA A 65 4.64 -5.94 0.72
N ARG A 66 4.36 -5.57 -0.54
CA ARG A 66 4.84 -4.31 -1.14
C ARG A 66 4.30 -3.07 -0.44
N LEU A 67 3.01 -3.06 -0.11
CA LEU A 67 2.40 -1.97 0.63
C LEU A 67 3.02 -1.80 2.02
N LEU A 68 3.23 -2.91 2.75
CA LEU A 68 3.86 -2.86 4.06
C LEU A 68 5.35 -2.53 3.99
N LEU A 69 6.03 -2.90 2.90
CA LEU A 69 7.39 -2.45 2.61
C LEU A 69 7.43 -0.93 2.43
N SER A 70 6.55 -0.36 1.59
CA SER A 70 6.41 1.10 1.43
C SER A 70 6.11 1.79 2.76
N ASN A 71 5.20 1.26 3.57
CA ASN A 71 4.89 1.80 4.90
C ASN A 71 6.11 1.75 5.82
N SER A 72 6.90 0.67 5.76
CA SER A 72 8.09 0.53 6.59
C SER A 72 9.13 1.59 6.23
N TYR A 73 9.37 1.81 4.93
CA TYR A 73 10.22 2.90 4.43
C TYR A 73 9.72 4.28 4.87
N TYR A 74 8.40 4.53 4.74
CA TYR A 74 7.81 5.79 5.15
C TYR A 74 8.04 6.09 6.63
N LEU A 75 7.78 5.10 7.49
CA LEU A 75 7.87 5.23 8.95
C LEU A 75 9.32 5.28 9.44
N SER A 76 10.29 4.77 8.67
CA SER A 76 11.72 4.93 8.96
C SER A 76 12.35 6.20 8.38
N GLY A 77 11.60 6.99 7.61
CA GLY A 77 12.10 8.23 6.99
C GLY A 77 12.76 8.06 5.62
N ASP A 78 12.76 6.84 5.09
CA ASP A 78 13.30 6.48 3.78
C ASP A 78 12.26 6.78 2.69
N TRP A 79 11.94 8.07 2.54
CA TRP A 79 10.84 8.55 1.72
C TRP A 79 10.98 8.26 0.21
N PRO A 80 12.17 8.35 -0.41
CA PRO A 80 12.33 8.00 -1.83
C PRO A 80 11.97 6.54 -2.13
N GLU A 81 12.37 5.61 -1.26
CA GLU A 81 12.06 4.19 -1.39
C GLU A 81 10.57 3.92 -1.15
N SER A 82 9.97 4.61 -0.17
CA SER A 82 8.51 4.54 0.06
C SER A 82 7.72 4.97 -1.18
N MET A 83 8.15 6.06 -1.82
CA MET A 83 7.56 6.58 -3.06
C MET A 83 7.68 5.56 -4.19
N SER A 84 8.88 5.04 -4.44
CA SER A 84 9.15 4.03 -5.47
C SER A 84 8.28 2.77 -5.32
N GLU A 85 8.05 2.30 -4.09
CA GLU A 85 7.17 1.15 -3.86
C GLU A 85 5.69 1.47 -4.09
N LEU A 86 5.23 2.70 -3.81
CA LEU A 86 3.86 3.12 -4.14
C LEU A 86 3.64 3.29 -5.64
N GLU A 87 4.63 3.79 -6.38
CA GLU A 87 4.58 3.90 -7.84
C GLU A 87 4.43 2.53 -8.50
N GLN A 88 5.15 1.52 -8.01
CA GLN A 88 4.97 0.15 -8.48
C GLN A 88 3.56 -0.40 -8.22
N ILE A 89 2.92 -0.03 -7.09
CA ILE A 89 1.53 -0.44 -6.81
C ILE A 89 0.56 0.32 -7.73
N GLU A 90 0.79 1.62 -7.94
CA GLU A 90 0.01 2.47 -8.86
C GLU A 90 0.00 1.88 -10.28
N ASP A 91 1.16 1.50 -10.80
CA ASP A 91 1.33 0.96 -12.15
C ASP A 91 0.68 -0.41 -12.36
N THR A 92 0.54 -1.22 -11.31
CA THR A 92 0.10 -2.61 -11.43
C THR A 92 -1.37 -2.83 -11.10
N ILE A 93 -1.86 -2.25 -10.01
CA ILE A 93 -3.21 -2.48 -9.51
C ILE A 93 -3.98 -1.19 -9.19
N GLY A 94 -3.30 -0.05 -9.19
CA GLY A 94 -3.83 1.24 -8.75
C GLY A 94 -3.79 1.44 -7.23
N LEU A 95 -3.92 2.71 -6.82
CA LEU A 95 -3.91 3.13 -5.42
C LEU A 95 -5.31 3.47 -4.93
N ASN A 96 -5.61 3.17 -3.66
CA ASN A 96 -6.75 3.77 -2.98
C ASN A 96 -6.46 5.24 -2.62
N GLN A 97 -7.49 5.97 -2.19
CA GLN A 97 -7.36 7.42 -1.88
C GLN A 97 -6.28 7.72 -0.84
N ILE A 98 -6.12 6.89 0.19
CA ILE A 98 -5.12 7.10 1.26
C ILE A 98 -3.70 6.91 0.71
N GLN A 99 -3.49 5.87 -0.09
CA GLN A 99 -2.19 5.57 -0.70
C GLN A 99 -1.82 6.63 -1.73
N LYS A 100 -2.78 7.07 -2.56
CA LYS A 100 -2.59 8.14 -3.53
C LYS A 100 -2.21 9.45 -2.84
N ALA A 101 -2.94 9.85 -1.80
CA ALA A 101 -2.62 11.04 -1.02
C ALA A 101 -1.21 10.98 -0.43
N ARG A 102 -0.75 9.81 0.01
CA ARG A 102 0.63 9.63 0.50
C ARG A 102 1.65 9.76 -0.64
N LEU A 103 1.41 9.12 -1.78
CA LEU A 103 2.30 9.21 -2.94
C LEU A 103 2.44 10.65 -3.43
N ASP A 104 1.33 11.38 -3.54
CA ASP A 104 1.32 12.79 -3.94
C ASP A 104 2.09 13.65 -2.93
N ALA A 105 1.91 13.44 -1.63
CA ALA A 105 2.67 14.13 -0.60
C ALA A 105 4.18 13.83 -0.71
N LEU A 106 4.58 12.58 -0.96
CA LEU A 106 5.99 12.22 -1.13
C LEU A 106 6.59 12.88 -2.37
N ARG A 107 5.89 12.86 -3.51
CA ARG A 107 6.31 13.51 -4.76
C ARG A 107 6.57 15.00 -4.54
N ILE A 108 5.68 15.71 -3.83
CA ILE A 108 5.82 17.14 -3.54
C ILE A 108 7.04 17.42 -2.65
N ASN A 109 7.16 16.69 -1.54
CA ASN A 109 8.23 16.90 -0.56
C ASN A 109 9.60 16.57 -1.14
N LEU A 110 9.70 15.54 -2.00
CA LEU A 110 10.96 15.11 -2.61
C LEU A 110 11.33 15.91 -3.86
N ALA A 111 10.35 16.36 -4.66
CA ALA A 111 10.58 17.18 -5.86
C ALA A 111 10.80 18.67 -5.56
N GLY A 112 10.90 19.06 -4.28
CA GLY A 112 11.13 20.45 -3.88
C GLY A 112 9.99 21.41 -4.27
N GLY A 113 8.76 20.91 -4.35
CA GLY A 113 7.57 21.74 -4.61
C GLY A 113 7.27 22.08 -6.07
N SER A 114 7.89 21.42 -7.06
CA SER A 114 7.51 21.63 -8.46
C SER A 114 7.53 20.35 -9.29
N GLN A 115 6.45 19.60 -9.21
CA GLN A 115 5.95 18.94 -10.42
C GLN A 115 4.67 19.63 -10.81
N ASP A 116 4.51 19.82 -12.12
CA ASP A 116 3.33 20.33 -12.81
C ASP A 116 2.16 19.32 -12.68
N LEU A 117 1.80 19.03 -11.44
CA LEU A 117 0.59 18.32 -11.09
C LEU A 117 -0.43 19.42 -10.90
N THR A 118 -1.49 19.39 -11.70
CA THR A 118 -2.65 20.28 -11.63
C THR A 118 -3.44 20.05 -10.33
N VAL A 119 -2.77 20.02 -9.18
CA VAL A 119 -3.35 19.83 -7.86
C VAL A 119 -3.15 21.13 -7.10
N ARG A 120 -4.22 21.93 -7.04
CA ARG A 120 -4.25 23.14 -6.22
C ARG A 120 -4.52 22.74 -4.78
N TYR A 121 -3.45 22.57 -4.02
CA TYR A 121 -3.56 22.50 -2.56
C TYR A 121 -3.77 23.91 -2.04
N TYR A 122 -5.00 24.23 -1.67
CA TYR A 122 -5.23 25.44 -0.89
C TYR A 122 -4.73 25.18 0.54
N SER A 123 -3.50 25.60 0.83
CA SER A 123 -2.94 25.53 2.19
C SER A 123 -3.67 26.47 3.17
N ALA A 124 -4.24 27.55 2.65
CA ALA A 124 -5.22 28.38 3.31
C ALA A 124 -6.11 29.06 2.24
N ILE A 125 -7.42 29.03 2.45
CA ILE A 125 -8.35 29.87 1.68
C ILE A 125 -8.69 31.05 2.55
N LEU A 126 -8.15 32.22 2.20
CA LEU A 126 -8.53 33.47 2.82
C LEU A 126 -9.87 33.90 2.22
N GLY A 127 -10.95 33.75 2.99
CA GLY A 127 -12.30 34.11 2.55
C GLY A 127 -12.42 35.56 2.07
N ASP A 128 -11.57 36.47 2.56
CA ASP A 128 -11.52 37.86 2.10
C ASP A 128 -10.99 38.02 0.67
N GLU A 129 -10.14 37.09 0.20
CA GLU A 129 -9.61 37.08 -1.17
C GLU A 129 -10.63 36.52 -2.17
N LEU A 130 -11.52 35.65 -1.70
CA LEU A 130 -12.67 35.16 -2.46
C LEU A 130 -13.76 36.24 -2.44
N ARG A 131 -13.57 37.30 -3.22
CA ARG A 131 -14.44 38.50 -3.30
C ARG A 131 -15.94 38.27 -3.10
N ARG A 132 -16.50 37.17 -3.63
CA ARG A 132 -17.94 36.83 -3.56
C ARG A 132 -18.32 35.96 -2.36
N PHE A 133 -17.38 35.27 -1.72
CA PHE A 133 -17.63 34.25 -0.72
C PHE A 133 -16.95 34.61 0.61
N ARG A 134 -17.73 35.14 1.55
CA ARG A 134 -17.28 35.35 2.93
C ARG A 134 -17.77 34.20 3.80
N PHE A 135 -16.83 33.44 4.37
CA PHE A 135 -17.15 32.36 5.31
C PHE A 135 -17.10 32.92 6.73
N ARG A 136 -18.26 33.13 7.35
CA ARG A 136 -18.35 33.47 8.77
C ARG A 136 -18.53 32.20 9.57
N ASN A 137 -17.61 31.95 10.51
CA ASN A 137 -17.57 30.75 11.34
C ASN A 137 -17.65 29.44 10.50
N PRO A 138 -16.73 29.24 9.54
CA PRO A 138 -16.67 27.98 8.79
C PRO A 138 -16.49 26.82 9.77
N SER A 139 -17.25 25.76 9.53
CA SER A 139 -17.43 24.67 10.49
C SER A 139 -17.08 23.31 9.91
N ASP A 140 -17.22 23.17 8.59
CA ASP A 140 -16.88 21.95 7.87
C ASP A 140 -16.52 22.27 6.41
N VAL A 141 -15.82 21.34 5.76
CA VAL A 141 -15.37 21.41 4.37
C VAL A 141 -15.49 20.04 3.71
N ALA A 142 -15.98 20.01 2.47
CA ALA A 142 -16.01 18.81 1.63
C ALA A 142 -15.57 19.14 0.19
N VAL A 143 -15.04 18.15 -0.53
CA VAL A 143 -14.68 18.27 -1.95
C VAL A 143 -15.37 17.15 -2.72
N ASP A 144 -15.99 17.47 -3.87
CA ASP A 144 -16.61 16.46 -4.74
C ASP A 144 -15.63 15.87 -5.78
N ASP A 145 -16.08 14.86 -6.52
CA ASP A 145 -15.28 14.18 -7.54
C ASP A 145 -14.89 15.09 -8.72
N ASP A 146 -15.64 16.19 -8.93
CA ASP A 146 -15.36 17.21 -9.95
C ASP A 146 -14.36 18.28 -9.44
N GLY A 147 -13.94 18.20 -8.17
CA GLY A 147 -12.94 19.08 -7.56
C GLY A 147 -13.51 20.38 -7.00
N PHE A 148 -14.83 20.51 -6.86
CA PHE A 148 -15.44 21.68 -6.23
C PHE A 148 -15.36 21.61 -4.71
N LEU A 149 -15.08 22.75 -4.08
CA LEU A 149 -14.98 22.86 -2.64
C LEU A 149 -16.27 23.41 -2.03
N TYR A 150 -16.80 22.69 -1.04
CA TYR A 150 -17.98 23.06 -0.28
C TYR A 150 -17.56 23.48 1.12
N VAL A 151 -17.99 24.66 1.56
CA VAL A 151 -17.74 25.15 2.92
C VAL A 151 -19.08 25.33 3.64
N LEU A 152 -19.22 24.70 4.81
CA LEU A 152 -20.37 24.84 5.70
C LEU A 152 -20.11 25.95 6.73
N SER A 153 -21.09 26.81 6.96
CA SER A 153 -21.01 27.91 7.96
C SER A 153 -22.23 27.92 8.88
N PHE A 154 -22.04 27.80 10.19
CA PHE A 154 -23.15 27.74 11.17
C PHE A 154 -24.01 29.00 11.21
N ASP A 155 -23.43 30.19 11.03
CA ASP A 155 -24.14 31.45 11.21
C ASP A 155 -25.22 31.72 10.17
N THR A 156 -25.14 31.08 8.99
CA THR A 156 -26.07 31.34 7.88
C THR A 156 -26.77 30.10 7.34
N ALA A 157 -26.44 28.90 7.85
CA ALA A 157 -26.93 27.60 7.36
C ALA A 157 -26.79 27.42 5.83
N ASN A 158 -25.82 28.11 5.21
CA ASN A 158 -25.58 28.05 3.77
C ASN A 158 -24.40 27.13 3.48
N ILE A 159 -24.52 26.39 2.38
CA ILE A 159 -23.42 25.66 1.75
C ILE A 159 -22.98 26.47 0.54
N VAL A 160 -21.69 26.82 0.48
CA VAL A 160 -21.11 27.61 -0.60
C VAL A 160 -20.18 26.71 -1.41
N LYS A 161 -20.46 26.61 -2.71
CA LYS A 161 -19.64 25.91 -3.72
C LYS A 161 -18.65 26.89 -4.33
N ILE A 162 -17.36 26.57 -4.28
CA ILE A 162 -16.24 27.37 -4.79
C ILE A 162 -15.64 26.66 -6.00
#